data_AF-A0A2C5YET9-F1
#
_entry.id   AF-A0A2C5YET9-F1
#
_cell.length_a   1.000
_cell.length_b   1.000
_cell.length_c   1.000
_cell.angle_alpha   90.00
_cell.angle_beta   90.00
_cell.angle_gamma   90.00
#
_symmetry.space_group_name_H-M   'P 1'
#
loop_
_entity.id
_entity.type
_entity.pdbx_description
1 polymer ?
#
loop_
_entity_poly.entity_id
_entity_poly.type
_entity_poly.pdbx_seq_one_letter_code
_entity_poly.pdbx_strand_id
1 'polypeptide(L)'
;MRPVKRQASQALESDSSLQQGQSPNKRRVTMQDDLSGLPSSFFTGPYFSDQVLPPALDPFIDDNSGFDPFGGQPVIGQTFMLSRLAEPPIMVAGHTLSELLLDTIPHMNTDRARQTKEHVADELEYQRQNPPALPPSQVADLPPKEDLPDYCAFPDGVNDSARLEIEKKNNRIAAMAQKVDRQRNNMAAKKSRALRLESLDMYRKLYITATAMIRYYRLSNVLMGYDPNMWERMPQNIRDDLVASAMRDAEAVENTRAEIKKQDEARKRAQRVRAKNERRARQAATEAVDEPQASGTTAEAGENLQVVTPPGDNV
;
A
#
# COMPACT_ATOMS: atom_id res chain seq x y z
N MET A 1 33.39 -42.64 -52.04
CA MET A 1 33.10 -41.49 -52.92
C MET A 1 32.84 -40.26 -52.04
N ARG A 2 33.62 -39.19 -52.22
CA ARG A 2 33.31 -37.85 -51.68
C ARG A 2 32.22 -37.19 -52.56
N PRO A 3 31.56 -36.12 -52.10
CA PRO A 3 32.19 -34.80 -52.26
C PRO A 3 32.22 -33.96 -50.99
N VAL A 4 33.30 -33.17 -50.92
CA VAL A 4 33.56 -32.04 -50.02
C VAL A 4 33.20 -30.76 -50.77
N LYS A 5 32.57 -29.79 -50.08
CA LYS A 5 32.55 -28.33 -50.37
C LYS A 5 31.63 -27.70 -49.32
N ARG A 6 31.84 -26.50 -48.75
CA ARG A 6 32.94 -25.55 -48.62
C ARG A 6 32.49 -24.56 -47.51
N GLN A 7 33.45 -23.84 -46.95
CA GLN A 7 33.35 -22.91 -45.81
C GLN A 7 32.58 -21.59 -46.06
N ALA A 8 32.41 -20.88 -44.92
CA ALA A 8 32.22 -19.44 -44.68
C ALA A 8 30.75 -18.98 -44.62
N SER A 9 30.33 -18.17 -43.64
CA SER A 9 31.05 -17.02 -43.05
C SER A 9 30.58 -16.64 -41.64
N GLN A 10 31.52 -16.03 -40.92
CA GLN A 10 31.38 -15.20 -39.72
C GLN A 10 30.11 -14.35 -39.68
N ALA A 11 29.42 -14.35 -38.55
CA ALA A 11 28.66 -13.20 -38.06
C ALA A 11 29.08 -12.97 -36.61
N LEU A 12 29.78 -11.86 -36.44
CA LEU A 12 30.29 -11.27 -35.22
C LEU A 12 29.18 -10.32 -34.74
N GLU A 13 28.32 -10.76 -33.82
CA GLU A 13 27.39 -9.84 -33.13
C GLU A 13 27.73 -9.80 -31.65
N SER A 14 28.66 -8.90 -31.39
CA SER A 14 28.91 -8.11 -30.20
C SER A 14 27.82 -8.13 -29.13
N ASP A 15 28.18 -8.70 -27.98
CA ASP A 15 27.64 -8.35 -26.67
C ASP A 15 27.63 -6.82 -26.47
N SER A 16 26.44 -6.25 -26.28
CA SER A 16 26.28 -4.86 -25.87
C SER A 16 25.03 -4.67 -25.01
N SER A 17 25.03 -5.20 -23.79
CA SER A 17 24.15 -4.69 -22.73
C SER A 17 24.74 -4.91 -21.33
N LEU A 18 25.97 -4.45 -21.13
CA LEU A 18 26.58 -4.25 -19.81
C LEU A 18 27.39 -2.96 -19.86
N GLN A 19 26.72 -1.81 -19.66
CA GLN A 19 27.26 -0.57 -19.10
C GLN A 19 26.31 0.60 -19.44
N GLN A 20 25.71 1.20 -18.42
CA GLN A 20 26.01 2.59 -18.05
C GLN A 20 25.04 3.02 -16.94
N GLY A 21 25.48 2.80 -15.70
CA GLY A 21 25.15 3.73 -14.63
C GLY A 21 25.87 5.03 -14.92
N GLN A 22 25.13 6.00 -15.47
CA GLN A 22 25.54 7.40 -15.46
C GLN A 22 24.46 8.19 -14.72
N SER A 23 24.75 8.52 -13.47
CA SER A 23 24.02 9.53 -12.72
C SER A 23 24.31 10.90 -13.30
N PRO A 24 23.33 11.68 -13.78
CA PRO A 24 23.58 13.04 -14.23
C PRO A 24 23.84 13.96 -13.03
N ASN A 25 24.79 14.85 -13.25
CA ASN A 25 25.31 15.83 -12.32
C ASN A 25 24.24 16.75 -11.72
N LYS A 26 24.47 17.06 -10.44
CA LYS A 26 23.76 18.05 -9.63
C LYS A 26 23.88 19.44 -10.24
N ARG A 27 22.77 20.08 -10.59
CA ARG A 27 22.64 21.54 -10.53
C ARG A 27 22.02 21.93 -9.19
N ARG A 28 22.81 22.64 -8.40
CA ARG A 28 22.44 23.28 -7.14
C ARG A 28 21.69 24.55 -7.52
N VAL A 29 20.37 24.57 -7.38
CA VAL A 29 19.59 25.81 -7.35
C VAL A 29 19.26 26.08 -5.89
N THR A 30 19.91 27.11 -5.36
CA THR A 30 19.62 27.70 -4.07
C THR A 30 18.41 28.61 -4.29
N MET A 31 17.27 28.28 -3.69
CA MET A 31 16.17 29.22 -3.49
C MET A 31 16.00 29.35 -1.99
N GLN A 32 16.36 30.54 -1.51
CA GLN A 32 16.11 31.04 -0.17
C GLN A 32 14.61 31.22 0.02
N ASP A 33 14.16 30.83 1.21
CA ASP A 33 13.11 31.41 2.04
C ASP A 33 11.94 32.14 1.36
N ASP A 34 10.74 31.61 1.60
CA ASP A 34 9.67 32.45 2.14
C ASP A 34 8.85 31.67 3.18
N LEU A 35 8.77 32.28 4.36
CA LEU A 35 8.01 31.86 5.53
C LEU A 35 6.54 32.30 5.41
N SER A 36 5.71 31.57 6.15
CA SER A 36 4.46 32.02 6.78
C SER A 36 3.18 32.04 5.94
N GLY A 37 2.20 31.25 6.41
CA GLY A 37 0.79 31.45 6.10
C GLY A 37 0.01 30.15 5.96
N LEU A 38 -0.45 29.57 7.08
CA LEU A 38 -1.88 29.33 7.38
C LEU A 38 -2.04 28.35 8.57
N PRO A 39 -3.05 28.56 9.43
CA PRO A 39 -3.33 27.71 10.58
C PRO A 39 -4.29 26.58 10.19
N SER A 40 -4.08 25.37 10.70
CA SER A 40 -5.20 24.44 10.87
C SER A 40 -4.87 23.35 11.88
N SER A 41 -5.34 23.59 13.09
CA SER A 41 -5.66 22.58 14.08
C SER A 41 -6.73 21.62 13.53
N PHE A 42 -6.38 20.36 13.29
CA PHE A 42 -7.37 19.29 13.26
C PHE A 42 -6.83 18.03 13.96
N PHE A 43 -7.47 17.77 15.09
CA PHE A 43 -7.86 16.46 15.60
C PHE A 43 -6.76 15.42 15.87
N THR A 44 -6.10 15.59 17.02
CA THR A 44 -5.48 14.49 17.77
C THR A 44 -6.25 14.30 19.08
N GLY A 45 -7.04 13.24 19.15
CA GLY A 45 -7.73 12.79 20.37
C GLY A 45 -7.93 11.27 20.32
N PRO A 46 -7.60 10.53 21.39
CA PRO A 46 -7.64 9.07 21.44
C PRO A 46 -9.03 8.56 21.82
N TYR A 47 -9.50 7.48 21.19
CA TYR A 47 -10.76 6.84 21.58
C TYR A 47 -10.56 5.73 22.63
N PHE A 48 -11.21 5.96 23.78
CA PHE A 48 -11.99 5.08 24.66
C PHE A 48 -11.49 3.63 24.91
N SER A 49 -11.11 3.23 26.13
CA SER A 49 -11.89 3.11 27.40
C SER A 49 -13.03 2.10 27.33
N ASP A 50 -12.70 0.84 27.60
CA ASP A 50 -13.61 -0.19 28.09
C ASP A 50 -14.06 0.15 29.51
N GLN A 51 -15.36 0.42 29.70
CA GLN A 51 -16.11 0.12 30.91
C GLN A 51 -17.60 0.47 30.70
N VAL A 52 -18.44 -0.55 30.58
CA VAL A 52 -19.88 -0.41 30.81
C VAL A 52 -20.33 -1.55 31.70
N LEU A 53 -20.55 -1.24 32.99
CA LEU A 53 -21.42 -1.99 33.89
C LEU A 53 -22.89 -1.71 33.51
N PRO A 54 -23.81 -2.69 33.68
CA PRO A 54 -25.23 -2.49 33.47
C PRO A 54 -25.93 -1.83 34.68
N PRO A 55 -26.97 -0.99 34.48
CA PRO A 55 -27.76 -0.45 35.59
C PRO A 55 -29.01 -1.31 35.93
N ALA A 56 -29.14 -1.55 37.24
CA ALA A 56 -30.32 -1.52 38.12
C ALA A 56 -31.59 -2.35 37.82
N LEU A 57 -31.93 -3.20 38.78
CA LEU A 57 -33.30 -3.65 39.09
C LEU A 57 -33.61 -3.22 40.53
N ASP A 58 -34.50 -2.25 40.70
CA ASP A 58 -35.22 -1.99 41.95
C ASP A 58 -36.72 -2.18 41.67
N PRO A 59 -37.45 -2.98 42.47
CA PRO A 59 -38.90 -3.08 42.37
C PRO A 59 -39.59 -2.08 43.30
N PHE A 60 -40.40 -1.20 42.72
CA PHE A 60 -41.40 -0.44 43.49
C PHE A 60 -42.54 -1.36 43.90
N ILE A 61 -42.77 -1.42 45.20
CA ILE A 61 -43.93 -2.01 45.87
C ILE A 61 -45.00 -0.92 45.91
N ASP A 62 -46.16 -1.15 45.32
CA ASP A 62 -47.37 -0.40 45.65
C ASP A 62 -48.40 -1.36 46.25
N ASP A 63 -48.62 -1.13 47.53
CA ASP A 63 -49.61 -1.74 48.39
C ASP A 63 -50.81 -0.78 48.45
N ASN A 64 -51.96 -1.17 47.90
CA ASN A 64 -53.23 -0.58 48.30
C ASN A 64 -54.41 -1.51 48.03
N SER A 65 -54.70 -2.38 49.00
CA SER A 65 -55.99 -3.06 49.14
C SER A 65 -56.96 -2.18 49.93
N GLY A 66 -58.17 -1.93 49.41
CA GLY A 66 -59.26 -1.38 50.23
C GLY A 66 -60.54 -0.93 49.52
N PHE A 67 -61.56 -1.81 49.57
CA PHE A 67 -62.98 -1.50 49.87
C PHE A 67 -63.95 -1.04 48.74
N ASP A 68 -64.73 -2.00 48.21
CA ASP A 68 -66.09 -1.86 47.61
C ASP A 68 -67.14 -1.49 48.71
N PRO A 69 -68.39 -0.99 48.47
CA PRO A 69 -69.34 -1.48 47.46
C PRO A 69 -70.54 -0.55 47.06
N PHE A 70 -70.69 -0.05 45.82
CA PHE A 70 -72.03 0.34 45.32
C PHE A 70 -72.14 0.29 43.79
N GLY A 71 -72.90 -0.70 43.31
CA GLY A 71 -73.93 -0.52 42.28
C GLY A 71 -73.52 -0.13 40.85
N GLY A 72 -73.51 -1.14 39.98
CA GLY A 72 -74.22 -1.07 38.70
C GLY A 72 -73.52 -0.39 37.51
N GLN A 73 -73.08 -1.23 36.57
CA GLN A 73 -73.27 -1.18 35.10
C GLN A 73 -72.02 -1.80 34.42
N PRO A 74 -72.15 -2.88 33.62
CA PRO A 74 -71.06 -3.34 32.78
C PRO A 74 -70.91 -2.36 31.60
N VAL A 75 -69.93 -1.46 31.69
CA VAL A 75 -69.51 -0.62 30.56
C VAL A 75 -68.80 -1.52 29.54
N ILE A 76 -69.59 -1.91 28.55
CA ILE A 76 -69.30 -1.85 27.11
C ILE A 76 -67.81 -1.77 26.76
N GLY A 77 -67.34 -2.81 26.06
CA GLY A 77 -66.28 -2.65 25.07
C GLY A 77 -64.87 -2.95 25.56
N GLN A 78 -64.63 -4.16 26.08
CA GLN A 78 -63.39 -4.82 25.69
C GLN A 78 -63.48 -5.13 24.19
N THR A 79 -63.20 -4.11 23.38
CA THR A 79 -62.64 -4.34 22.06
C THR A 79 -61.36 -5.10 22.35
N PHE A 80 -61.40 -6.42 22.17
CA PHE A 80 -60.23 -7.20 21.87
C PHE A 80 -59.62 -6.52 20.65
N MET A 81 -58.71 -5.57 20.91
CA MET A 81 -57.69 -5.17 19.95
C MET A 81 -56.93 -6.46 19.72
N LEU A 82 -57.40 -7.26 18.76
CA LEU A 82 -56.59 -8.27 18.12
C LEU A 82 -55.28 -7.56 17.84
N SER A 83 -54.23 -7.94 18.56
CA SER A 83 -52.87 -7.51 18.28
C SER A 83 -52.75 -7.62 16.78
N ARG A 84 -52.72 -6.47 16.09
CA ARG A 84 -52.27 -6.45 14.70
C ARG A 84 -50.96 -7.18 14.77
N LEU A 85 -50.90 -8.37 14.19
CA LEU A 85 -49.68 -9.17 14.12
C LEU A 85 -48.62 -8.21 13.62
N ALA A 86 -47.77 -7.75 14.54
CA ALA A 86 -46.77 -6.76 14.21
C ALA A 86 -45.91 -7.46 13.16
N GLU A 87 -45.93 -6.95 11.93
CA GLU A 87 -45.12 -7.52 10.87
C GLU A 87 -43.69 -7.66 11.39
N PRO A 88 -43.05 -8.82 11.15
CA PRO A 88 -41.71 -9.04 11.68
C PRO A 88 -40.79 -7.91 11.23
N PRO A 89 -39.94 -7.38 12.12
CA PRO A 89 -39.03 -6.30 11.76
C PRO A 89 -38.10 -6.78 10.64
N ILE A 90 -37.84 -5.90 9.66
CA ILE A 90 -36.88 -6.19 8.60
C ILE A 90 -35.48 -6.22 9.24
N MET A 91 -34.78 -7.34 9.05
CA MET A 91 -33.46 -7.58 9.60
C MET A 91 -32.41 -7.53 8.48
N VAL A 92 -31.32 -6.80 8.71
CA VAL A 92 -30.18 -6.73 7.79
C VAL A 92 -28.93 -7.10 8.57
N ALA A 93 -28.24 -8.15 8.15
CA ALA A 93 -27.07 -8.71 8.84
C ALA A 93 -27.30 -9.01 10.33
N GLY A 94 -28.54 -9.33 10.73
CA GLY A 94 -28.90 -9.61 12.13
C GLY A 94 -29.27 -8.38 12.95
N HIS A 95 -29.26 -7.18 12.35
CA HIS A 95 -29.66 -5.93 12.98
C HIS A 95 -30.99 -5.42 12.47
N THR A 96 -31.76 -4.74 13.33
CA THR A 96 -32.98 -4.05 12.89
C THR A 96 -32.62 -2.80 12.07
N LEU A 97 -33.54 -2.31 11.25
CA LEU A 97 -33.32 -1.05 10.51
C LEU A 97 -33.02 0.14 11.44
N SER A 98 -33.62 0.19 12.63
CA SER A 98 -33.37 1.27 13.60
C SER A 98 -31.96 1.19 14.19
N GLU A 99 -31.46 -0.01 14.49
CA GLU A 99 -30.06 -0.22 14.92
C GLU A 99 -29.04 0.21 13.84
N LEU A 100 -29.44 0.11 12.58
CA LEU A 100 -28.64 0.55 11.44
C LEU A 100 -28.78 2.05 11.15
N LEU A 101 -29.50 2.82 11.99
CA LEU A 101 -29.79 4.25 11.76
C LEU A 101 -30.56 4.49 10.45
N LEU A 102 -31.37 3.50 10.05
CA LEU A 102 -32.18 3.49 8.85
C LEU A 102 -33.66 3.57 9.23
N ASP A 103 -34.07 4.68 9.85
CA ASP A 103 -35.46 4.87 10.26
C ASP A 103 -36.34 5.26 9.07
N THR A 104 -37.56 4.70 9.04
CA THR A 104 -38.58 5.10 8.06
C THR A 104 -39.04 6.53 8.34
N ILE A 105 -39.30 7.31 7.28
CA ILE A 105 -39.75 8.70 7.39
C ILE A 105 -41.04 8.76 8.26
N PRO A 106 -41.04 9.49 9.39
CA PRO A 106 -42.07 9.39 10.44
C PRO A 106 -43.49 9.88 10.04
N HIS A 107 -43.70 10.31 8.80
CA HIS A 107 -44.98 10.83 8.31
C HIS A 107 -45.40 10.23 6.96
N MET A 108 -44.94 9.03 6.65
CA MET A 108 -45.26 8.37 5.39
C MET A 108 -46.69 7.83 5.39
N ASN A 109 -47.44 8.05 4.30
CA ASN A 109 -48.76 7.44 4.12
C ASN A 109 -48.64 5.91 4.06
N THR A 110 -49.68 5.19 4.50
CA THR A 110 -49.68 3.73 4.62
C THR A 110 -49.35 3.01 3.32
N ASP A 111 -49.81 3.52 2.17
CA ASP A 111 -49.50 2.95 0.87
C ASP A 111 -48.03 3.08 0.49
N ARG A 112 -47.44 4.25 0.73
CA ARG A 112 -46.01 4.47 0.47
C ARG A 112 -45.16 3.68 1.47
N ALA A 113 -45.60 3.56 2.73
CA ALA A 113 -44.95 2.70 3.72
C ALA A 113 -44.90 1.23 3.26
N ARG A 114 -45.98 0.72 2.67
CA ARG A 114 -46.01 -0.62 2.07
C ARG A 114 -45.07 -0.73 0.85
N GLN A 115 -45.15 0.22 -0.08
CA GLN A 115 -44.28 0.22 -1.27
C GLN A 115 -42.80 0.28 -0.90
N THR A 116 -42.43 1.13 0.06
CA THR A 116 -41.04 1.19 0.55
C THR A 116 -40.61 -0.13 1.17
N LYS A 117 -41.47 -0.81 1.94
CA LYS A 117 -41.15 -2.14 2.49
C LYS A 117 -40.90 -3.17 1.38
N GLU A 118 -41.75 -3.19 0.34
CA GLU A 118 -41.58 -4.05 -0.83
C GLU A 118 -40.24 -3.76 -1.53
N HIS A 119 -39.93 -2.49 -1.79
CA HIS A 119 -38.66 -2.10 -2.40
C HIS A 119 -37.43 -2.43 -1.54
N VAL A 120 -37.53 -2.32 -0.21
CA VAL A 120 -36.45 -2.75 0.69
C VAL A 120 -36.25 -4.27 0.60
N ALA A 121 -37.32 -5.05 0.55
CA ALA A 121 -37.23 -6.50 0.39
C ALA A 121 -36.58 -6.88 -0.95
N ASP A 122 -36.99 -6.22 -2.04
CA ASP A 122 -36.42 -6.43 -3.38
C ASP A 122 -34.92 -6.09 -3.41
N GLU A 123 -34.51 -4.97 -2.81
CA GLU A 123 -33.10 -4.58 -2.75
C GLU A 123 -32.28 -5.56 -1.89
N LEU A 124 -32.81 -6.05 -0.76
CA LEU A 124 -32.12 -7.07 0.04
C LEU A 124 -31.94 -8.38 -0.72
N GLU A 125 -32.96 -8.78 -1.48
CA GLU A 125 -32.89 -9.97 -2.33
C GLU A 125 -31.87 -9.78 -3.46
N TYR A 126 -31.87 -8.62 -4.11
CA TYR A 126 -30.86 -8.26 -5.11
C TYR A 126 -29.43 -8.34 -4.53
N GLN A 127 -29.20 -7.81 -3.33
CA GLN A 127 -27.89 -7.86 -2.67
C GLN A 127 -27.47 -9.29 -2.30
N ARG A 128 -28.43 -10.16 -1.96
CA ARG A 128 -28.17 -11.58 -1.69
C ARG A 128 -27.78 -12.34 -2.95
N GLN A 129 -28.41 -12.03 -4.07
CA GLN A 129 -28.12 -12.66 -5.37
C GLN A 129 -26.81 -12.17 -6.00
N ASN A 130 -26.33 -10.98 -5.63
CA ASN A 130 -25.15 -10.34 -6.23
C ASN A 130 -24.01 -10.13 -5.22
N PRO A 131 -23.38 -11.19 -4.68
CA PRO A 131 -22.29 -11.06 -3.71
C PRO A 131 -21.07 -10.34 -4.31
N PRO A 132 -20.33 -9.54 -3.52
CA PRO A 132 -19.12 -8.89 -4.01
C PRO A 132 -18.06 -9.94 -4.38
N ALA A 133 -17.66 -9.95 -5.65
CA ALA A 133 -16.62 -10.82 -6.17
C ALA A 133 -15.55 -10.00 -6.89
N LEU A 134 -14.29 -10.37 -6.69
CA LEU A 134 -13.20 -9.80 -7.49
C LEU A 134 -13.31 -10.31 -8.94
N PRO A 135 -13.00 -9.46 -9.94
CA PRO A 135 -12.97 -9.90 -11.33
C PRO A 135 -11.90 -11.00 -11.53
N PRO A 136 -12.10 -11.89 -12.53
CA PRO A 136 -11.13 -12.94 -12.83
C PRO A 136 -9.79 -12.35 -13.30
N SER A 137 -8.71 -13.08 -13.05
CA SER A 137 -7.37 -12.72 -13.54
C SER A 137 -7.34 -12.69 -15.07
N GLN A 138 -6.87 -11.59 -15.64
CA GLN A 138 -6.64 -11.44 -17.09
C GLN A 138 -5.19 -11.74 -17.49
N VAL A 139 -4.35 -12.16 -16.53
CA VAL A 139 -2.94 -12.48 -16.79
C VAL A 139 -2.85 -13.83 -17.49
N ALA A 140 -2.21 -13.85 -18.66
CA ALA A 140 -1.95 -15.08 -19.41
C ALA A 140 -1.00 -16.01 -18.65
N ASP A 141 -1.21 -17.32 -18.81
CA ASP A 141 -0.32 -18.34 -18.27
C ASP A 141 1.07 -18.24 -18.92
N LEU A 142 2.10 -18.62 -18.15
CA LEU A 142 3.46 -18.65 -18.68
C LEU A 142 3.58 -19.75 -19.74
N PRO A 143 4.36 -19.52 -20.81
CA PRO A 143 4.68 -20.56 -21.77
C PRO A 143 5.38 -21.74 -21.07
N PRO A 144 5.24 -22.96 -21.60
CA PRO A 144 5.89 -24.14 -21.04
C PRO A 144 7.41 -23.95 -21.00
N LYS A 145 8.04 -24.50 -19.96
CA LYS A 145 9.50 -24.43 -19.80
C LYS A 145 10.17 -25.19 -20.94
N GLU A 146 11.12 -24.55 -21.62
CA GLU A 146 11.93 -25.20 -22.66
C GLU A 146 12.91 -26.21 -22.05
N ASP A 147 13.10 -27.33 -22.72
CA ASP A 147 14.09 -28.35 -22.37
C ASP A 147 15.48 -27.85 -22.79
N LEU A 148 16.36 -27.71 -21.81
CA LEU A 148 17.75 -27.31 -22.05
C LEU A 148 18.59 -28.55 -22.36
N PRO A 149 19.49 -28.50 -23.36
CA PRO A 149 20.38 -29.62 -23.70
C PRO A 149 21.46 -29.86 -22.63
N ASP A 150 21.92 -31.10 -22.53
CA ASP A 150 22.93 -31.54 -21.57
C ASP A 150 24.33 -30.96 -21.85
N TYR A 151 25.12 -30.77 -20.78
CA TYR A 151 26.49 -30.26 -20.88
C TYR A 151 27.44 -31.27 -21.54
N CYS A 152 28.32 -30.77 -22.43
CA CYS A 152 29.38 -31.56 -23.07
C CYS A 152 30.62 -31.70 -22.16
N ALA A 153 31.22 -32.89 -22.14
CA ALA A 153 32.43 -33.17 -21.37
C ALA A 153 33.70 -32.63 -22.05
N PHE A 154 34.69 -32.23 -21.24
CA PHE A 154 36.00 -31.74 -21.72
C PHE A 154 37.00 -32.89 -21.90
N PRO A 155 37.88 -32.86 -22.92
CA PRO A 155 38.95 -33.84 -23.13
C PRO A 155 40.28 -33.45 -22.45
N ASP A 156 41.08 -34.47 -22.10
CA ASP A 156 42.28 -34.39 -21.26
C ASP A 156 43.58 -33.97 -21.99
N GLY A 157 44.49 -33.26 -21.29
CA GLY A 157 45.89 -33.13 -21.68
C GLY A 157 46.61 -31.81 -21.41
N VAL A 158 46.57 -31.25 -20.20
CA VAL A 158 47.37 -30.07 -19.82
C VAL A 158 48.12 -30.35 -18.50
N ASN A 159 49.18 -29.60 -18.16
CA ASN A 159 49.85 -29.77 -16.86
C ASN A 159 48.91 -29.36 -15.73
N ASP A 160 48.28 -30.38 -15.14
CA ASP A 160 47.00 -30.28 -14.45
C ASP A 160 47.09 -29.79 -13.01
N SER A 161 48.14 -30.12 -12.26
CA SER A 161 48.10 -30.06 -10.78
C SER A 161 48.00 -28.65 -10.19
N ALA A 162 48.86 -27.71 -10.59
CA ALA A 162 48.86 -26.34 -10.05
C ALA A 162 47.71 -25.49 -10.62
N ARG A 163 47.27 -25.78 -11.85
CA ARG A 163 46.10 -25.15 -12.48
C ARG A 163 44.83 -25.62 -11.79
N LEU A 164 44.71 -26.92 -11.49
CA LEU A 164 43.58 -27.50 -10.76
C LEU A 164 43.42 -26.90 -9.37
N GLU A 165 44.49 -26.65 -8.62
CA GLU A 165 44.36 -26.21 -7.23
C GLU A 165 43.82 -24.78 -7.11
N ILE A 166 44.33 -23.87 -7.94
CA ILE A 166 43.86 -22.48 -7.99
C ILE A 166 42.45 -22.44 -8.62
N GLU A 167 42.22 -23.21 -9.67
CA GLU A 167 40.92 -23.33 -10.31
C GLU A 167 39.87 -23.94 -9.36
N LYS A 168 40.22 -24.97 -8.58
CA LYS A 168 39.34 -25.60 -7.58
C LYS A 168 39.03 -24.64 -6.43
N LYS A 169 39.99 -23.82 -6.00
CA LYS A 169 39.77 -22.79 -4.98
C LYS A 169 38.88 -21.66 -5.50
N ASN A 170 39.10 -21.18 -6.72
CA ASN A 170 38.27 -20.16 -7.35
C ASN A 170 36.87 -20.68 -7.68
N ASN A 171 36.74 -21.91 -8.18
CA ASN A 171 35.47 -22.58 -8.43
C ASN A 171 34.70 -22.81 -7.12
N ARG A 172 35.39 -23.12 -6.01
CA ARG A 172 34.75 -23.24 -4.70
C ARG A 172 34.22 -21.90 -4.19
N ILE A 173 34.98 -20.82 -4.32
CA ILE A 173 34.54 -19.47 -3.94
C ILE A 173 33.39 -19.01 -4.84
N ALA A 174 33.50 -19.20 -6.15
CA ALA A 174 32.45 -18.88 -7.11
C ALA A 174 31.16 -19.67 -6.84
N ALA A 175 31.27 -20.97 -6.55
CA ALA A 175 30.12 -21.81 -6.19
C ALA A 175 29.46 -21.36 -4.86
N MET A 176 30.26 -20.95 -3.86
CA MET A 176 29.74 -20.39 -2.61
C MET A 176 29.01 -19.05 -2.84
N ALA A 177 29.61 -18.14 -3.61
CA ALA A 177 28.99 -16.86 -3.96
C ALA A 177 27.67 -17.07 -4.72
N GLN A 178 27.67 -17.94 -5.75
CA GLN A 178 26.46 -18.30 -6.49
C GLN A 178 25.39 -18.92 -5.59
N LYS A 179 25.77 -19.76 -4.63
CA LYS A 179 24.82 -20.37 -3.68
C LYS A 179 24.16 -19.29 -2.81
N VAL A 180 24.94 -18.35 -2.29
CA VAL A 180 24.43 -17.22 -1.49
C VAL A 180 23.50 -16.34 -2.32
N ASP A 181 23.87 -16.03 -3.57
CA ASP A 181 23.03 -15.22 -4.45
C ASP A 181 21.74 -15.94 -4.83
N ARG A 182 21.78 -17.24 -5.13
CA ARG A 182 20.57 -18.06 -5.33
C ARG A 182 19.67 -18.08 -4.09
N GLN A 183 20.24 -18.22 -2.89
CA GLN A 183 19.48 -18.16 -1.64
C GLN A 183 18.84 -16.80 -1.44
N ARG A 184 19.58 -15.71 -1.65
CA ARG A 184 19.07 -14.34 -1.56
C ARG A 184 17.96 -14.09 -2.58
N ASN A 185 18.12 -14.55 -3.82
CA ASN A 185 17.11 -14.43 -4.87
C ASN A 185 15.84 -15.22 -4.50
N ASN A 186 15.98 -16.45 -4.02
CA ASN A 186 14.86 -17.25 -3.53
C ASN A 186 14.11 -16.57 -2.38
N MET A 187 14.83 -15.96 -1.43
CA MET A 187 14.22 -15.20 -0.34
C MET A 187 13.53 -13.93 -0.85
N ALA A 188 14.13 -13.22 -1.81
CA ALA A 188 13.50 -12.07 -2.45
C ALA A 188 12.23 -12.46 -3.22
N ALA A 189 12.26 -13.59 -3.94
CA ALA A 189 11.10 -14.13 -4.64
C ALA A 189 9.98 -14.54 -3.66
N LYS A 190 10.31 -15.22 -2.56
CA LYS A 190 9.36 -15.53 -1.48
C LYS A 190 8.73 -14.27 -0.90
N LYS A 191 9.55 -13.27 -0.57
CA LYS A 191 9.07 -11.97 -0.07
C LYS A 191 8.15 -11.29 -1.08
N SER A 192 8.52 -11.28 -2.36
CA SER A 192 7.70 -10.68 -3.43
C SER A 192 6.35 -11.39 -3.56
N ARG A 193 6.32 -12.73 -3.51
CA ARG A 193 5.08 -13.50 -3.52
C ARG A 193 4.20 -13.19 -2.31
N ALA A 194 4.79 -13.18 -1.11
CA ALA A 194 4.07 -12.84 0.12
C ALA A 194 3.45 -11.44 0.06
N LEU A 195 4.22 -10.44 -0.39
CA LEU A 195 3.72 -9.07 -0.53
C LEU A 195 2.58 -8.96 -1.54
N ARG A 196 2.65 -9.69 -2.67
CA ARG A 196 1.56 -9.73 -3.65
C ARG A 196 0.29 -10.33 -3.05
N LEU A 197 0.40 -11.46 -2.34
CA LEU A 197 -0.75 -12.08 -1.67
C LEU A 197 -1.36 -11.18 -0.59
N GLU A 198 -0.51 -10.53 0.22
CA GLU A 198 -0.94 -9.56 1.23
C GLU A 198 -1.67 -8.38 0.57
N SER A 199 -1.11 -7.80 -0.49
CA SER A 199 -1.76 -6.72 -1.23
C SER A 199 -3.11 -7.14 -1.79
N LEU A 200 -3.22 -8.34 -2.36
CA LEU A 200 -4.47 -8.89 -2.86
C LEU A 200 -5.52 -9.05 -1.76
N ASP A 201 -5.13 -9.54 -0.57
CA ASP A 201 -6.03 -9.65 0.59
C ASP A 201 -6.49 -8.27 1.08
N MET A 202 -5.58 -7.29 1.12
CA MET A 202 -5.93 -5.91 1.49
C MET A 202 -6.90 -5.28 0.47
N TYR A 203 -6.66 -5.45 -0.83
CA TYR A 203 -7.58 -4.99 -1.87
C TYR A 203 -8.95 -5.69 -1.77
N ARG A 204 -8.97 -6.99 -1.47
CA ARG A 204 -10.21 -7.75 -1.26
C ARG A 204 -11.01 -7.18 -0.09
N LYS A 205 -10.35 -6.93 1.04
CA LYS A 205 -10.97 -6.30 2.22
C LYS A 205 -11.52 -4.92 1.88
N LEU A 206 -10.73 -4.07 1.24
CA LEU A 206 -11.15 -2.72 0.85
C LEU A 206 -12.37 -2.76 -0.08
N TYR A 207 -12.35 -3.63 -1.10
CA TYR A 207 -13.45 -3.79 -2.06
C TYR A 207 -14.74 -4.28 -1.38
N ILE A 208 -14.64 -5.29 -0.50
CA ILE A 208 -15.79 -5.81 0.24
C ILE A 208 -16.36 -4.73 1.16
N THR A 209 -15.51 -4.01 1.90
CA THR A 209 -15.94 -2.93 2.80
C THR A 209 -16.61 -1.80 2.03
N ALA A 210 -16.03 -1.35 0.92
CA ALA A 210 -16.63 -0.32 0.07
C ALA A 210 -17.97 -0.78 -0.51
N THR A 211 -18.07 -2.04 -0.94
CA THR A 211 -19.34 -2.61 -1.43
C THR A 211 -20.39 -2.68 -0.32
N ALA A 212 -20.02 -3.04 0.90
CA ALA A 212 -20.92 -3.04 2.05
C ALA A 212 -21.45 -1.64 2.37
N MET A 213 -20.58 -0.62 2.32
CA MET A 213 -21.00 0.79 2.45
C MET A 213 -21.96 1.21 1.34
N ILE A 214 -21.68 0.86 0.09
CA ILE A 214 -22.58 1.15 -1.04
C ILE A 214 -23.95 0.49 -0.84
N ARG A 215 -23.98 -0.78 -0.42
CA ARG A 215 -25.22 -1.50 -0.11
C ARG A 215 -26.03 -0.82 0.98
N TYR A 216 -25.36 -0.37 2.05
CA TYR A 216 -25.99 0.43 3.11
C TYR A 216 -26.61 1.72 2.55
N TYR A 217 -25.88 2.48 1.72
CA TYR A 217 -26.43 3.70 1.12
C TYR A 217 -27.55 3.43 0.11
N ARG A 218 -27.52 2.31 -0.64
CA ARG A 218 -28.63 1.89 -1.50
C ARG A 218 -29.89 1.62 -0.68
N LEU A 219 -29.78 0.88 0.42
CA LEU A 219 -30.87 0.64 1.37
C LEU A 219 -31.42 1.95 1.94
N SER A 220 -30.54 2.87 2.35
CA SER A 220 -30.91 4.20 2.82
C SER A 220 -31.69 5.01 1.77
N ASN A 221 -31.24 4.99 0.51
CA ASN A 221 -31.91 5.65 -0.60
C ASN A 221 -33.31 5.06 -0.86
N VAL A 222 -33.45 3.73 -0.84
CA VAL A 222 -34.75 3.06 -0.99
C VAL A 222 -35.71 3.49 0.11
N LEU A 223 -35.25 3.58 1.36
CA LEU A 223 -36.07 4.03 2.49
C LEU A 223 -36.54 5.48 2.34
N MET A 224 -35.75 6.33 1.70
CA MET A 224 -36.14 7.70 1.35
C MET A 224 -37.08 7.77 0.12
N GLY A 225 -37.29 6.64 -0.56
CA GLY A 225 -38.10 6.54 -1.78
C GLY A 225 -37.35 6.89 -3.06
N TYR A 226 -36.02 6.92 -3.03
CA TYR A 226 -35.19 7.06 -4.22
C TYR A 226 -34.94 5.70 -4.88
N ASP A 227 -34.64 5.72 -6.18
CA ASP A 227 -34.26 4.52 -6.92
C ASP A 227 -32.85 4.06 -6.49
N PRO A 228 -32.66 2.80 -6.07
CA PRO A 228 -31.32 2.29 -5.74
C PRO A 228 -30.38 2.26 -6.94
N ASN A 229 -30.91 2.28 -8.16
CA ASN A 229 -30.16 2.24 -9.42
C ASN A 229 -29.91 3.63 -10.03
N MET A 230 -29.95 4.70 -9.22
CA MET A 230 -29.67 6.06 -9.69
C MET A 230 -28.29 6.20 -10.34
N TRP A 231 -27.29 5.47 -9.83
CA TRP A 231 -25.96 5.44 -10.45
C TRP A 231 -26.02 4.87 -11.87
N GLU A 232 -26.73 3.76 -12.08
CA GLU A 232 -26.82 3.08 -13.37
C GLU A 232 -27.59 3.89 -14.42
N ARG A 233 -28.59 4.67 -13.99
CA ARG A 233 -29.40 5.54 -14.85
C ARG A 233 -28.72 6.85 -15.24
N MET A 234 -27.64 7.23 -14.56
CA MET A 234 -26.91 8.46 -14.85
C MET A 234 -26.28 8.39 -16.25
N PRO A 235 -26.29 9.49 -17.04
CA PRO A 235 -25.58 9.54 -18.32
C PRO A 235 -24.12 9.12 -18.17
N GLN A 236 -23.63 8.29 -19.11
CA GLN A 236 -22.29 7.70 -19.03
C GLN A 236 -21.19 8.75 -18.88
N ASN A 237 -21.29 9.86 -19.61
CA ASN A 237 -20.32 10.96 -19.56
C ASN A 237 -20.19 11.55 -18.15
N ILE A 238 -21.31 11.72 -17.43
CA ILE A 238 -21.28 12.27 -16.06
C ILE A 238 -20.64 11.27 -15.10
N ARG A 239 -20.90 9.96 -15.27
CA ARG A 239 -20.23 8.93 -14.47
C ARG A 239 -18.73 8.92 -14.69
N ASP A 240 -18.31 9.00 -15.95
CA ASP A 240 -16.89 9.03 -16.31
C ASP A 240 -16.21 10.27 -15.71
N ASP A 241 -16.87 11.44 -15.75
CA ASP A 241 -16.36 12.68 -15.14
C ASP A 241 -16.20 12.56 -13.61
N LEU A 242 -17.18 11.95 -12.92
CA LEU A 242 -17.12 11.71 -11.47
C LEU A 242 -16.00 10.73 -11.11
N VAL A 243 -15.85 9.64 -11.87
CA VAL A 243 -14.75 8.68 -11.69
C VAL A 243 -13.41 9.36 -11.94
N ALA A 244 -13.28 10.14 -13.01
CA ALA A 244 -12.07 10.87 -13.34
C ALA A 244 -11.71 11.91 -12.26
N SER A 245 -12.71 12.55 -11.62
CA SER A 245 -12.46 13.42 -10.47
C SER A 245 -11.84 12.65 -9.30
N ALA A 246 -12.45 11.53 -8.90
CA ALA A 246 -11.95 10.70 -7.81
C ALA A 246 -10.54 10.14 -8.11
N MET A 247 -10.26 9.78 -9.36
CA MET A 247 -8.93 9.34 -9.78
C MET A 247 -7.87 10.45 -9.66
N ARG A 248 -8.20 11.69 -10.03
CA ARG A 248 -7.29 12.84 -9.87
C ARG A 248 -6.98 13.12 -8.41
N ASP A 249 -7.99 13.03 -7.53
CA ASP A 249 -7.79 13.22 -6.09
C ASP A 249 -6.88 12.13 -5.50
N ALA A 250 -7.06 10.88 -5.94
CA ALA A 250 -6.19 9.77 -5.55
C ALA A 250 -4.75 9.99 -6.03
N GLU A 251 -4.55 10.41 -7.28
CA GLU A 251 -3.22 10.72 -7.83
C GLU A 251 -2.53 11.86 -7.05
N ALA A 252 -3.27 12.90 -6.66
CA ALA A 252 -2.74 13.98 -5.84
C ALA A 252 -2.21 13.47 -4.47
N VAL A 253 -2.94 12.56 -3.83
CA VAL A 253 -2.50 11.91 -2.58
C VAL A 253 -1.28 11.01 -2.81
N GLU A 254 -1.19 10.30 -3.94
CA GLU A 254 -0.02 9.49 -4.25
C GLU A 254 1.22 10.35 -4.53
N ASN A 255 1.06 11.45 -5.27
CA ASN A 255 2.14 12.39 -5.58
C ASN A 255 2.69 13.07 -4.32
N THR A 256 1.82 13.47 -3.39
CA THR A 256 2.26 14.03 -2.11
C THR A 256 3.04 13.00 -1.28
N ARG A 257 2.56 11.74 -1.21
CA ARG A 257 3.29 10.64 -0.55
C ARG A 257 4.65 10.36 -1.21
N ALA A 258 4.72 10.40 -2.53
CA ALA A 258 5.95 10.19 -3.29
C ALA A 258 6.98 11.30 -3.00
N GLU A 259 6.55 12.56 -2.95
CA GLU A 259 7.43 13.69 -2.64
C GLU A 259 7.93 13.61 -1.18
N ILE A 260 7.08 13.28 -0.22
CA ILE A 260 7.49 13.04 1.19
C ILE A 260 8.55 11.95 1.25
N LYS A 261 8.34 10.81 0.57
CA LYS A 261 9.31 9.71 0.53
C LYS A 261 10.64 10.14 -0.08
N LYS A 262 10.61 10.92 -1.16
CA LYS A 262 11.80 11.46 -1.82
C LYS A 262 12.58 12.38 -0.90
N GLN A 263 11.90 13.25 -0.15
CA GLN A 263 12.53 14.11 0.84
C GLN A 263 13.16 13.30 1.99
N ASP A 264 12.47 12.29 2.50
CA ASP A 264 12.99 11.39 3.53
C ASP A 264 14.22 10.60 3.08
N GLU A 265 14.21 10.10 1.84
CA GLU A 265 15.37 9.43 1.25
C GLU A 265 16.55 10.39 1.08
N ALA A 266 16.31 11.62 0.61
CA ALA A 266 17.34 12.64 0.50
C ALA A 266 17.94 12.98 1.87
N ARG A 267 17.11 13.12 2.91
CA ARG A 267 17.54 13.35 4.29
C ARG A 267 18.38 12.20 4.83
N LYS A 268 17.94 10.94 4.64
CA LYS A 268 18.71 9.74 5.05
C LYS A 268 20.05 9.65 4.31
N ARG A 269 20.09 9.97 3.02
CA ARG A 269 21.35 10.01 2.25
C ARG A 269 22.30 11.08 2.78
N ALA A 270 21.80 12.29 3.05
CA ALA A 270 22.60 13.37 3.62
C ALA A 270 23.18 12.98 5.00
N GLN A 271 22.38 12.36 5.87
CA GLN A 271 22.83 11.87 7.17
C GLN A 271 23.94 10.81 7.04
N ARG A 272 23.81 9.86 6.10
CA ARG A 272 24.86 8.85 5.85
C ARG A 272 26.17 9.47 5.38
N VAL A 273 26.10 10.49 4.51
CA VAL A 273 27.30 11.20 4.04
C VAL A 273 27.96 11.96 5.18
N ARG A 274 27.18 12.66 6.02
CA ARG A 274 27.70 13.34 7.22
C ARG A 274 28.39 12.37 8.17
N ALA A 275 27.73 11.27 8.52
CA ALA A 275 28.32 10.24 9.40
C ALA A 275 29.61 9.63 8.83
N LYS A 276 29.68 9.41 7.50
CA LYS A 276 30.89 8.91 6.83
C LYS A 276 32.03 9.94 6.90
N ASN A 277 31.72 11.21 6.68
CA ASN A 277 32.70 12.29 6.76
C ASN A 277 33.21 12.49 8.19
N GLU A 278 32.32 12.44 9.19
CA GLU A 278 32.70 12.49 10.61
C GLU A 278 33.62 11.32 10.99
N ARG A 279 33.31 10.10 10.53
CA ARG A 279 34.18 8.94 10.77
C ARG A 279 35.56 9.12 10.15
N ARG A 280 35.63 9.62 8.91
CA ARG A 280 36.91 9.93 8.25
C ARG A 280 37.69 11.02 8.97
N ALA A 281 37.01 12.07 9.43
CA ALA A 281 37.64 13.15 10.19
C ALA A 281 38.21 12.64 11.54
N ARG A 282 37.48 11.75 12.23
CA ARG A 282 37.97 11.10 13.45
C ARG A 282 39.19 10.21 13.19
N GLN A 283 39.17 9.43 12.11
CA GLN A 283 40.32 8.58 11.72
C GLN A 283 41.55 9.41 11.37
N ALA A 284 41.37 10.49 10.59
CA ALA A 284 42.46 11.42 10.27
C ALA A 284 42.99 12.13 11.53
N ALA A 285 42.13 12.49 12.48
CA ALA A 285 42.54 13.09 13.74
C ALA A 285 43.31 12.12 14.65
N THR A 286 42.95 10.84 14.67
CA THR A 286 43.73 9.81 15.39
C THR A 286 45.07 9.53 14.72
N GLU A 287 45.09 9.45 13.39
CA GLU A 287 46.34 9.25 12.62
C GLU A 287 47.31 10.44 12.77
N ALA A 288 46.80 11.67 12.90
CA ALA A 288 47.60 12.87 13.13
C ALA A 288 48.16 12.99 14.56
N VAL A 289 47.57 12.29 15.54
CA VAL A 289 48.06 12.24 16.93
C VAL A 289 49.09 11.12 17.14
N ASP A 290 49.05 10.08 16.29
CA ASP A 290 49.97 8.95 16.30
C ASP A 290 51.21 9.14 15.39
N GLU A 291 51.42 10.30 14.76
CA GLU A 291 52.73 10.64 14.18
C GLU A 291 53.71 11.04 15.31
N PRO A 292 54.72 10.23 15.64
CA PRO A 292 55.78 10.67 16.53
C PRO A 292 56.58 11.77 15.82
N GLN A 293 56.78 12.90 16.53
CA GLN A 293 57.79 13.90 16.20
C GLN A 293 59.17 13.23 16.13
N ALA A 294 59.53 12.74 14.94
CA ALA A 294 60.88 12.38 14.57
C ALA A 294 61.40 13.47 13.63
N SER A 295 61.80 14.61 14.20
CA SER A 295 62.70 15.57 13.55
C SER A 295 63.40 16.40 14.63
N GLY A 296 64.50 15.85 15.12
CA GLY A 296 65.55 16.64 15.75
C GLY A 296 66.32 17.42 14.69
N THR A 297 66.55 18.70 14.96
CA THR A 297 67.75 19.50 14.64
C THR A 297 68.63 19.06 13.46
N THR A 298 68.69 19.87 12.39
CA THR A 298 69.95 20.44 11.85
C THR A 298 69.70 21.53 10.80
N ALA A 299 70.34 22.67 11.05
CA ALA A 299 70.98 23.61 10.12
C ALA A 299 70.20 24.33 8.98
N GLU A 300 70.38 25.64 9.02
CA GLU A 300 70.22 26.64 7.95
C GLU A 300 70.79 26.18 6.59
N ALA A 301 70.02 26.40 5.51
CA ALA A 301 70.53 26.84 4.21
C ALA A 301 69.33 27.29 3.36
N GLY A 302 69.30 28.56 2.98
CA GLY A 302 68.27 29.11 2.10
C GLY A 302 68.44 28.67 0.66
N GLU A 303 67.34 28.59 -0.07
CA GLU A 303 67.35 28.71 -1.53
C GLU A 303 66.04 29.33 -2.01
N ASN A 304 66.20 30.48 -2.68
CA ASN A 304 65.17 31.24 -3.37
C ASN A 304 64.58 30.41 -4.53
N LEU A 305 63.26 30.31 -4.62
CA LEU A 305 62.57 29.96 -5.86
C LEU A 305 61.77 31.16 -6.34
N GLN A 306 62.38 31.84 -7.31
CA GLN A 306 61.88 32.98 -8.05
C GLN A 306 60.79 32.53 -9.03
N VAL A 307 59.56 32.99 -8.83
CA VAL A 307 58.44 32.80 -9.76
C VAL A 307 58.61 33.77 -10.93
N VAL A 308 58.98 33.24 -12.09
CA VAL A 308 59.03 33.98 -13.36
C VAL A 308 57.66 33.87 -14.04
N THR A 309 56.93 34.99 -14.09
CA THR A 309 55.72 35.14 -14.90
C THR A 309 56.13 35.60 -16.32
N PRO A 310 55.68 34.97 -17.41
CA PRO A 310 55.98 35.45 -18.76
C PRO A 310 55.13 36.69 -19.12
N PRO A 311 55.67 37.65 -19.89
CA PRO A 311 54.91 38.80 -20.37
C PRO A 311 53.94 38.39 -21.48
N GLY A 312 52.70 38.89 -21.40
CA GLY A 312 51.71 38.77 -22.46
C GLY A 312 52.00 39.76 -23.58
N ASP A 313 52.13 39.25 -24.80
CA ASP A 313 52.17 40.07 -26.00
C ASP A 313 50.76 40.52 -26.39
N ASN A 314 50.59 41.83 -26.46
CA ASN A 314 49.49 42.50 -27.16
C ASN A 314 49.78 42.48 -28.67
N VAL A 315 48.90 41.86 -29.45
CA VAL A 315 48.48 42.32 -30.79
C VAL A 315 47.00 42.01 -30.96
#